data_AF-A0A8J8PYI5-F1
#
_entry.id   AF-A0A8J8PYI5-F1
#
_cell.length_a   1.000
_cell.length_b   1.000
_cell.length_c   1.000
_cell.angle_alpha   90.00
_cell.angle_beta   90.00
_cell.angle_gamma   90.00
#
_symmetry.space_group_name_H-M   'P 1'
#
loop_
_entity.id
_entity.type
_entity.pdbx_description
1 polymer ?
#
loop_
_entity_poly.entity_id
_entity_poly.type
_entity_poly.pdbx_seq_one_letter_code
_entity_poly.pdbx_strand_id
1 'polypeptide(L)'
;MTGTGRFKVFGVYVSEPVHDALEASVYEAAGVVDLEDYFDATGSVPAGDPGAEAIDAILTDVSEAFATLYDDADFDAVSRLDPDAFELVQLAATPERVTRAREQFRAAATIQDTDLRTVHTAILAAHFDIPAATADR
;
A
#
# COMPACT_ATOMS: atom_id res chain seq x y z
N MET A 1 24.39 -14.00 2.17
CA MET A 1 24.86 -12.72 2.71
C MET A 1 23.69 -12.12 3.47
N THR A 2 23.71 -12.20 4.80
CA THR A 2 22.63 -11.68 5.65
C THR A 2 22.76 -10.16 5.69
N GLY A 3 21.99 -9.47 4.86
CA GLY A 3 21.99 -8.02 4.82
C GLY A 3 21.62 -7.47 6.20
N THR A 4 22.47 -6.63 6.74
CA THR A 4 22.14 -5.63 7.77
C THR A 4 21.15 -4.58 7.19
N GLY A 5 20.09 -5.05 6.52
CA GLY A 5 19.09 -4.23 5.87
C GLY A 5 18.10 -3.74 6.92
N ARG A 6 17.80 -2.46 6.91
CA ARG A 6 16.64 -1.93 7.63
C ARG A 6 15.57 -1.68 6.59
N PHE A 7 14.34 -2.06 6.90
CA PHE A 7 13.19 -1.63 6.14
C PHE A 7 13.00 -0.12 6.34
N LYS A 8 12.58 0.54 5.28
CA LYS A 8 12.22 1.95 5.25
C LYS A 8 10.71 2.03 5.15
N VAL A 9 10.12 2.93 5.93
CA VAL A 9 8.68 3.21 5.87
C VAL A 9 8.34 4.15 4.72
N PHE A 10 7.20 3.87 4.11
CA PHE A 10 6.63 4.61 3.00
C PHE A 10 5.14 4.80 3.23
N GLY A 11 4.74 6.05 3.41
CA GLY A 11 3.34 6.44 3.58
C GLY A 11 2.56 6.32 2.27
N VAL A 12 1.47 5.57 2.30
CA VAL A 12 0.43 5.53 1.27
C VAL A 12 -0.90 5.99 1.83
N TYR A 13 -1.79 6.47 0.97
CA TYR A 13 -3.12 6.90 1.38
C TYR A 13 -4.12 5.85 0.89
N VAL A 14 -4.90 5.31 1.81
CA VAL A 14 -5.84 4.21 1.54
C VAL A 14 -7.22 4.53 2.07
N SER A 15 -8.25 4.06 1.38
CA SER A 15 -9.61 4.02 1.91
C SER A 15 -9.76 2.91 2.94
N GLU A 16 -10.78 3.00 3.79
CA GLU A 16 -11.10 1.99 4.82
C GLU A 16 -11.12 0.54 4.28
N PRO A 17 -11.78 0.19 3.15
CA PRO A 17 -11.74 -1.19 2.65
C PRO A 17 -10.34 -1.70 2.29
N VAL A 18 -9.47 -0.81 1.83
CA VAL A 18 -8.09 -1.14 1.45
C VAL A 18 -7.21 -1.26 2.69
N HIS A 19 -7.47 -0.43 3.71
CA HIS A 19 -6.85 -0.57 5.02
C HIS A 19 -7.16 -1.94 5.63
N ASP A 20 -8.44 -2.32 5.69
CA ASP A 20 -8.89 -3.61 6.22
C ASP A 20 -8.24 -4.80 5.47
N ALA A 21 -8.11 -4.70 4.14
CA ALA A 21 -7.48 -5.74 3.34
C ALA A 21 -5.96 -5.83 3.57
N LEU A 22 -5.28 -4.69 3.79
CA LEU A 22 -3.88 -4.66 4.20
C LEU A 22 -3.70 -5.34 5.56
N GLU A 23 -4.53 -4.98 6.54
CA GLU A 23 -4.49 -5.58 7.87
C GLU A 23 -4.70 -7.09 7.81
N ALA A 24 -5.75 -7.54 7.13
CA ALA A 24 -6.07 -8.96 6.98
C ALA A 24 -4.91 -9.72 6.32
N SER A 25 -4.31 -9.17 5.28
CA SER A 25 -3.19 -9.79 4.56
C SER A 25 -1.93 -9.91 5.42
N VAL A 26 -1.59 -8.85 6.17
CA VAL A 26 -0.44 -8.88 7.09
C VAL A 26 -0.70 -9.83 8.26
N TYR A 27 -1.92 -9.83 8.81
CA TYR A 27 -2.32 -10.78 9.86
C TYR A 27 -2.20 -12.23 9.39
N GLU A 28 -2.71 -12.55 8.20
CA GLU A 28 -2.64 -13.91 7.64
C GLU A 28 -1.20 -14.35 7.38
N ALA A 29 -0.36 -13.45 6.85
CA ALA A 29 1.01 -13.77 6.50
C ALA A 29 1.96 -13.86 7.71
N ALA A 30 1.79 -12.96 8.69
CA ALA A 30 2.76 -12.75 9.76
C ALA A 30 2.21 -13.00 11.18
N GLY A 31 0.90 -13.16 11.35
CA GLY A 31 0.25 -13.36 12.65
C GLY A 31 0.34 -12.16 13.59
N VAL A 32 0.57 -10.96 13.06
CA VAL A 32 0.74 -9.73 13.83
C VAL A 32 -0.61 -9.24 14.33
N VAL A 33 -0.76 -9.09 15.65
CA VAL A 33 -2.05 -8.80 16.30
C VAL A 33 -2.25 -7.31 16.58
N ASP A 34 -1.18 -6.51 16.56
CA ASP A 34 -1.20 -5.08 16.88
C ASP A 34 -0.79 -4.27 15.64
N LEU A 35 -1.75 -4.08 14.72
CA LEU A 35 -1.52 -3.56 13.37
C LEU A 35 -1.65 -2.03 13.28
N GLU A 36 -2.48 -1.40 14.13
CA GLU A 36 -2.58 0.06 14.23
C GLU A 36 -1.21 0.70 14.53
N ASP A 37 -0.54 0.23 15.59
CA ASP A 37 0.81 0.69 15.96
C ASP A 37 1.85 0.41 14.86
N TYR A 38 1.59 -0.62 14.05
CA TYR A 38 2.47 -1.04 12.98
C TYR A 38 2.38 -0.08 11.77
N PHE A 39 1.16 0.32 11.41
CA PHE A 39 0.89 1.25 10.32
C PHE A 39 1.14 2.72 10.69
N ASP A 40 1.25 3.04 11.98
CA ASP A 40 1.67 4.35 12.47
C ASP A 40 3.21 4.49 12.63
N ALA A 41 3.98 3.44 12.35
CA ALA A 41 5.42 3.45 12.55
C ALA A 41 6.14 4.48 11.64
N THR A 42 6.81 5.46 12.23
CA THR A 42 7.53 6.54 11.49
C THR A 42 9.04 6.32 11.37
N GLY A 43 9.55 5.18 11.89
CA GLY A 43 10.97 4.84 11.96
C GLY A 43 11.41 3.73 10.99
N SER A 44 12.70 3.37 11.04
CA SER A 44 13.20 2.21 10.31
C SER A 44 12.89 0.92 11.07
N VAL A 45 12.33 -0.09 10.39
CA VAL A 45 12.02 -1.40 11.00
C VAL A 45 13.21 -2.35 10.79
N PRO A 46 13.64 -3.12 11.81
CA PRO A 46 14.73 -4.09 11.66
C PRO A 46 14.36 -5.20 10.65
N ALA A 47 15.35 -5.71 9.90
CA ALA A 47 15.15 -6.93 9.13
C ALA A 47 14.85 -8.13 10.04
N GLY A 48 14.07 -9.08 9.53
CA GLY A 48 13.55 -10.20 10.31
C GLY A 48 12.27 -9.88 11.09
N ASP A 49 11.73 -8.67 10.95
CA ASP A 49 10.39 -8.33 11.42
C ASP A 49 9.34 -8.97 10.51
N PRO A 50 8.49 -9.88 11.01
CA PRO A 50 7.53 -10.62 10.18
C PRO A 50 6.52 -9.71 9.47
N GLY A 51 6.06 -8.64 10.12
CA GLY A 51 5.14 -7.69 9.53
C GLY A 51 5.78 -6.93 8.37
N ALA A 52 7.06 -6.54 8.52
CA ALA A 52 7.76 -5.80 7.49
C ALA A 52 8.08 -6.70 6.30
N GLU A 53 8.40 -7.96 6.54
CA GLU A 53 8.59 -8.94 5.48
C GLU A 53 7.29 -9.20 4.71
N ALA A 54 6.14 -9.28 5.39
CA ALA A 54 4.84 -9.40 4.74
C ALA A 54 4.50 -8.17 3.88
N ILE A 55 4.71 -6.95 4.40
CA ILE A 55 4.45 -5.72 3.65
C ILE A 55 5.44 -5.55 2.48
N ASP A 56 6.72 -5.89 2.68
CA ASP A 56 7.72 -5.88 1.62
C ASP A 56 7.37 -6.87 0.50
N ALA A 57 6.76 -8.02 0.83
CA ALA A 57 6.22 -8.96 -0.15
C ALA A 57 5.03 -8.36 -0.90
N ILE A 58 4.05 -7.77 -0.22
CA ILE A 58 2.91 -7.07 -0.85
C ILE A 58 3.41 -5.99 -1.83
N LEU A 59 4.34 -5.14 -1.39
CA LEU A 59 4.91 -4.10 -2.26
C LEU A 59 5.74 -4.67 -3.41
N THR A 60 6.32 -5.86 -3.26
CA THR A 60 6.97 -6.58 -4.36
C THR A 60 5.93 -6.95 -5.41
N ASP A 61 4.86 -7.61 -5.00
CA ASP A 61 3.80 -8.09 -5.90
C ASP A 61 3.13 -6.92 -6.63
N VAL A 62 2.82 -5.84 -5.90
CA VAL A 62 2.30 -4.59 -6.48
C VAL A 62 3.27 -4.00 -7.50
N SER A 63 4.57 -3.95 -7.19
CA SER A 63 5.58 -3.35 -8.09
C SER A 63 5.85 -4.20 -9.34
N GLU A 64 5.72 -5.52 -9.24
CA GLU A 64 5.92 -6.48 -10.33
C GLU A 64 4.68 -6.56 -11.24
N ALA A 65 3.48 -6.55 -10.65
CA ALA A 65 2.21 -6.58 -11.38
C ALA A 65 1.70 -5.17 -11.77
N PHE A 66 2.46 -4.11 -11.49
CA PHE A 66 1.98 -2.73 -11.56
C PHE A 66 1.27 -2.35 -12.86
N ALA A 67 1.76 -2.81 -14.02
CA ALA A 67 1.13 -2.50 -15.31
C ALA A 67 -0.28 -3.10 -15.41
N THR A 68 -0.45 -4.36 -15.01
CA THR A 68 -1.75 -5.02 -14.95
C THR A 68 -2.67 -4.35 -13.93
N LEU A 69 -2.16 -4.09 -12.73
CA LEU A 69 -2.93 -3.41 -11.67
C LEU A 69 -3.37 -2.00 -12.08
N TYR A 70 -2.53 -1.30 -12.85
CA TYR A 70 -2.87 0.01 -13.39
C TYR A 70 -4.02 -0.06 -14.40
N ASP A 71 -4.05 -1.09 -15.25
CA ASP A 71 -5.13 -1.28 -16.21
C ASP A 71 -6.44 -1.71 -15.51
N ASP A 72 -6.35 -2.48 -14.43
CA ASP A 72 -7.50 -2.98 -13.66
C ASP A 72 -8.02 -1.96 -12.63
N ALA A 73 -7.23 -0.95 -12.26
CA ALA A 73 -7.56 0.02 -11.24
C ALA A 73 -8.71 0.96 -11.65
N ASP A 74 -9.74 1.03 -10.81
CA ASP A 74 -10.86 1.97 -10.97
C ASP A 74 -10.51 3.35 -10.35
N PHE A 75 -9.60 4.08 -11.00
CA PHE A 75 -9.21 5.44 -10.58
C PHE A 75 -10.40 6.40 -10.50
N ASP A 76 -11.38 6.18 -11.38
CA ASP A 76 -12.56 7.00 -11.54
C ASP A 76 -13.47 6.88 -10.32
N ALA A 77 -13.71 5.67 -9.82
CA ALA A 77 -14.45 5.44 -8.58
C ALA A 77 -13.75 6.11 -7.39
N VAL A 78 -12.43 5.95 -7.29
CA VAL A 78 -11.64 6.50 -6.17
C VAL A 78 -11.62 8.03 -6.18
N SER A 79 -11.51 8.66 -7.35
CA SER A 79 -11.52 10.13 -7.47
C SER A 79 -12.81 10.79 -6.98
N ARG A 80 -13.90 10.01 -6.81
CA ARG A 80 -15.20 10.47 -6.32
C ARG A 80 -15.35 10.32 -4.81
N LEU A 81 -14.40 9.68 -4.14
CA LEU A 81 -14.37 9.57 -2.69
C LEU A 81 -14.18 10.94 -2.04
N ASP A 82 -14.71 11.08 -0.82
CA ASP A 82 -14.46 12.26 -0.01
C ASP A 82 -12.95 12.35 0.33
N PRO A 83 -12.33 13.53 0.26
CA PRO A 83 -10.93 13.71 0.67
C PRO A 83 -10.62 13.23 2.10
N ASP A 84 -11.61 13.18 2.99
CA ASP A 84 -11.50 12.70 4.37
C ASP A 84 -11.71 11.17 4.48
N ALA A 85 -12.05 10.49 3.39
CA ALA A 85 -12.19 9.03 3.35
C ALA A 85 -10.84 8.28 3.23
N PHE A 86 -9.72 9.01 3.22
CA PHE A 86 -8.37 8.45 3.07
C PHE A 86 -7.58 8.56 4.37
N GLU A 87 -6.98 7.45 4.77
CA GLU A 87 -6.06 7.35 5.88
C GLU A 87 -4.62 7.17 5.41
N LEU A 88 -3.65 7.70 6.16
CA LEU A 88 -2.23 7.55 5.87
C LEU A 88 -1.68 6.30 6.58
N VAL A 89 -1.23 5.32 5.80
CA VAL A 89 -0.64 4.07 6.31
C VAL A 89 0.84 4.00 5.98
N GLN A 90 1.69 3.64 6.96
CA GLN A 90 3.12 3.43 6.75
C GLN A 90 3.42 1.98 6.37
N LEU A 91 3.90 1.77 5.14
CA LEU A 91 4.33 0.47 4.64
C LEU A 91 5.84 0.31 4.77
N ALA A 92 6.29 -0.72 5.49
CA ALA A 92 7.71 -1.05 5.64
C ALA A 92 8.19 -1.92 4.47
N ALA A 93 9.18 -1.44 3.72
CA ALA A 93 9.81 -2.19 2.63
C ALA A 93 11.28 -1.83 2.44
N THR A 94 12.01 -2.66 1.70
CA THR A 94 13.41 -2.42 1.36
C THR A 94 13.57 -1.07 0.65
N PRO A 95 14.66 -0.32 0.88
CA PRO A 95 14.84 1.01 0.30
C PRO A 95 14.70 1.06 -1.24
N GLU A 96 15.15 0.01 -1.93
CA GLU A 96 15.02 -0.15 -3.37
C GLU A 96 13.55 -0.28 -3.79
N ARG A 97 12.77 -1.10 -3.08
CA ARG A 97 11.33 -1.28 -3.35
C ARG A 97 10.54 -0.02 -3.06
N VAL A 98 10.83 0.67 -1.95
CA VAL A 98 10.23 1.99 -1.65
C VAL A 98 10.49 2.98 -2.78
N THR A 99 11.71 2.99 -3.32
CA THR A 99 12.06 3.90 -4.42
C THR A 99 11.28 3.55 -5.69
N ARG A 100 11.24 2.27 -6.06
CA ARG A 100 10.50 1.79 -7.23
C ARG A 100 8.99 2.09 -7.13
N ALA A 101 8.35 1.74 -6.01
CA ALA A 101 6.93 1.98 -5.80
C ALA A 101 6.61 3.48 -5.89
N ARG A 102 7.43 4.35 -5.27
CA ARG A 102 7.26 5.81 -5.36
C ARG A 102 7.33 6.33 -6.80
N GLU A 103 8.28 5.83 -7.59
CA GLU A 103 8.41 6.22 -8.99
C GLU A 103 7.19 5.79 -9.81
N GLN A 104 6.73 4.55 -9.62
CA GLN A 104 5.55 4.01 -10.29
C GLN A 104 4.28 4.78 -9.93
N PHE A 105 4.02 5.01 -8.64
CA PHE A 105 2.85 5.77 -8.19
C PHE A 105 2.86 7.22 -8.67
N ARG A 106 4.03 7.89 -8.67
CA ARG A 106 4.15 9.25 -9.21
C ARG A 106 3.94 9.31 -10.71
N ALA A 107 4.45 8.32 -11.45
CA ALA A 107 4.23 8.22 -12.88
C ALA A 107 2.74 8.01 -13.18
N ALA A 108 2.09 7.09 -12.48
CA ALA A 108 0.66 6.85 -12.60
C ALA A 108 -0.18 8.11 -12.30
N ALA A 109 0.13 8.82 -11.22
CA ALA A 109 -0.56 10.07 -10.87
C ALA A 109 -0.40 11.14 -11.95
N THR A 110 0.78 11.23 -12.56
CA THR A 110 1.05 12.14 -13.66
C THR A 110 0.27 11.76 -14.92
N ILE A 111 0.17 10.47 -15.25
CA ILE A 111 -0.52 9.99 -16.45
C ILE A 111 -2.05 10.14 -16.30
N GLN A 112 -2.59 9.83 -15.12
CA GLN A 112 -4.02 9.94 -14.81
C GLN A 112 -4.47 11.38 -14.49
N ASP A 113 -3.53 12.34 -14.40
CA ASP A 113 -3.80 13.72 -13.97
C ASP A 113 -4.61 13.78 -12.66
N THR A 114 -4.21 12.95 -11.70
CA THR A 114 -4.89 12.79 -10.41
C THR A 114 -3.90 12.83 -9.25
N ASP A 115 -4.41 12.91 -8.02
CA ASP A 115 -3.58 12.92 -6.83
C ASP A 115 -3.08 11.52 -6.43
N LEU A 116 -2.08 11.50 -5.55
CA LEU A 116 -1.48 10.26 -5.08
C LEU A 116 -2.43 9.42 -4.22
N ARG A 117 -3.43 10.01 -3.56
CA ARG A 117 -4.40 9.25 -2.75
C ARG A 117 -5.26 8.38 -3.64
N THR A 118 -5.72 8.97 -4.74
CA THR A 118 -6.46 8.25 -5.78
C THR A 118 -5.64 7.09 -6.33
N VAL A 119 -4.38 7.33 -6.71
CA VAL A 119 -3.53 6.27 -7.26
C VAL A 119 -3.20 5.18 -6.25
N HIS A 120 -2.78 5.55 -5.03
CA HIS A 120 -2.43 4.57 -4.00
C HIS A 120 -3.60 3.64 -3.70
N THR A 121 -4.79 4.21 -3.47
CA THR A 121 -5.99 3.45 -3.15
C THR A 121 -6.43 2.59 -4.33
N ALA A 122 -6.50 3.13 -5.55
CA ALA A 122 -7.00 2.38 -6.70
C ALA A 122 -6.10 1.18 -7.06
N ILE A 123 -4.78 1.36 -7.03
CA ILE A 123 -3.82 0.27 -7.31
C ILE A 123 -3.87 -0.81 -6.23
N LEU A 124 -3.95 -0.42 -4.96
CA LEU A 124 -4.01 -1.38 -3.86
C LEU A 124 -5.36 -2.10 -3.81
N ALA A 125 -6.47 -1.42 -4.10
CA ALA A 125 -7.78 -2.06 -4.25
C ALA A 125 -7.77 -3.10 -5.38
N ALA A 126 -7.17 -2.77 -6.52
CA ALA A 126 -6.99 -3.72 -7.63
C ALA A 126 -6.12 -4.91 -7.22
N HIS A 127 -5.06 -4.69 -6.43
CA HIS A 127 -4.20 -5.77 -5.94
C HIS A 127 -4.93 -6.77 -5.05
N PHE A 128 -5.80 -6.27 -4.17
CA PHE A 128 -6.61 -7.12 -3.28
C PHE A 128 -7.89 -7.66 -3.93
N ASP A 129 -8.18 -7.27 -5.19
CA ASP A 129 -9.43 -7.60 -5.89
C ASP A 129 -10.69 -7.20 -5.09
N ILE A 130 -10.69 -5.95 -4.58
CA ILE A 130 -11.77 -5.37 -3.77
C ILE A 130 -12.24 -4.04 -4.35
N PRO A 131 -13.49 -3.62 -4.04
CA PRO A 131 -13.89 -2.25 -4.31
C PRO A 131 -13.12 -1.27 -3.43
N ALA A 132 -12.72 -0.14 -4.01
CA ALA A 132 -12.01 0.92 -3.29
C ALA A 132 -12.92 1.78 -2.39
N ALA A 133 -14.23 1.54 -2.41
CA ALA A 133 -15.22 2.24 -1.61
C ALA A 133 -16.16 1.23 -0.97
N THR A 134 -16.52 1.47 0.29
CA THR A 134 -17.61 0.74 0.93
C THR A 134 -18.89 1.14 0.20
N ALA A 135 -19.67 0.17 -0.29
CA ALA A 135 -20.97 0.48 -0.90
C ALA A 135 -21.84 1.16 0.17
N ASP A 136 -22.15 2.44 -0.04
CA ASP A 136 -23.08 3.22 0.80
C ASP A 136 -24.33 2.36 1.07
N ARG A 137 -24.64 2.15 2.36
CA ARG A 137 -25.74 1.30 2.82
C ARG A 137 -26.88 2.13 3.38
#